data_AF-Q17ZI0-F1
#
_entry.id   AF-Q17ZI0-F1
#
_cell.length_a   1.000
_cell.length_b   1.000
_cell.length_c   1.000
_cell.angle_alpha   90.00
_cell.angle_beta   90.00
_cell.angle_gamma   90.00
#
_symmetry.space_group_name_H-M   'P 1'
#
loop_
_entity.id
_entity.type
_entity.pdbx_description
1 polymer ?
#
loop_
_entity_poly.entity_id
_entity_poly.type
_entity_poly.pdbx_seq_one_letter_code
_entity_poly.pdbx_strand_id
1 'polypeptide(L)' 'MSRTERVKHPTQKSLALMEKIISIHTNPNDLVLDPFMGSGTTGLTCKNLKRNFIGTELEKEYFQIAKKRLG' A
#
# COMPACT_ATOMS: atom_id res chain seq x y z
N MET A 1 7.24 -13.11 -11.49
CA MET A 1 6.41 -11.89 -11.54
C MET A 1 6.97 -10.88 -10.52
N SER A 2 7.68 -9.81 -10.92
CA SER A 2 8.10 -8.77 -9.94
C SER A 2 8.51 -7.40 -10.51
N ARG A 3 8.55 -7.19 -11.83
CA ARG A 3 9.03 -5.92 -12.41
C ARG A 3 7.97 -4.83 -12.52
N THR A 4 6.69 -5.18 -12.64
CA THR A 4 5.60 -4.23 -12.91
C THR A 4 5.13 -3.46 -11.67
N GLU A 5 5.37 -3.97 -10.45
CA GLU A 5 4.95 -3.28 -9.21
C GLU A 5 6.00 -2.30 -8.67
N ARG A 6 7.26 -2.41 -9.10
CA ARG A 6 8.36 -1.62 -8.53
C ARG A 6 8.27 -0.16 -8.94
N VAL A 7 8.32 0.70 -7.95
CA VAL A 7 8.48 2.16 -8.10
C VAL A 7 9.77 2.61 -7.43
N LYS A 8 10.13 3.89 -7.61
CA LYS A 8 11.34 4.48 -7.03
C LYS A 8 11.18 4.67 -5.52
N HIS A 9 11.28 3.58 -4.75
CA HIS A 9 11.32 3.60 -3.29
C HIS A 9 12.23 2.47 -2.80
N PRO A 10 13.27 2.75 -2.00
CA PRO A 10 14.36 1.81 -1.73
C PRO A 10 13.90 0.54 -0.99
N THR A 11 12.88 0.67 -0.14
CA THR A 11 12.41 -0.39 0.75
C THR A 11 10.95 -0.79 0.51
N GLN A 12 10.48 -0.66 -0.73
CA GLN A 12 9.11 -1.03 -1.10
C GLN A 12 8.80 -2.48 -0.71
N LYS A 13 7.75 -2.67 0.09
CA LYS A 13 7.18 -4.00 0.38
C LYS A 13 6.49 -4.55 -0.88
N SER A 14 6.61 -5.86 -1.09
CA SER A 14 5.94 -6.57 -2.19
C SER A 14 4.43 -6.66 -1.97
N LEU A 15 3.65 -6.50 -3.04
CA LEU A 15 2.19 -6.64 -3.01
C LEU A 15 1.75 -8.02 -2.55
N ALA A 16 2.38 -9.10 -3.03
CA ALA A 16 1.99 -10.46 -2.69
C ALA A 16 2.08 -10.74 -1.18
N LEU A 17 3.10 -10.17 -0.52
CA LEU A 17 3.24 -10.26 0.93
C LEU A 17 2.13 -9.49 1.65
N MET A 18 1.88 -8.25 1.23
CA MET A 18 0.86 -7.40 1.84
C MET A 18 -0.55 -7.96 1.65
N GLU A 19 -0.85 -8.54 0.48
CA GLU A 19 -2.13 -9.20 0.21
C GLU A 19 -2.38 -10.35 1.18
N LYS A 20 -1.36 -11.17 1.45
CA LYS A 20 -1.46 -12.25 2.44
C LYS A 20 -1.70 -11.71 3.85
N ILE A 21 -0.95 -10.70 4.28
CA ILE A 21 -1.09 -10.12 5.62
C ILE A 21 -2.48 -9.50 5.80
N ILE A 22 -2.91 -8.64 4.88
CA ILE A 22 -4.19 -7.92 4.99
C ILE A 22 -5.37 -8.88 4.89
N SER A 23 -5.31 -9.90 4.02
CA SER A 23 -6.39 -10.88 3.90
C SER A 23 -6.57 -11.74 5.15
N ILE A 24 -5.50 -12.04 5.90
CA ILE A 24 -5.56 -12.82 7.14
C ILE A 24 -6.12 -11.99 8.30
N HIS A 25 -5.76 -10.70 8.39
CA HIS A 25 -6.00 -9.88 9.58
C HIS A 25 -7.18 -8.91 9.47
N THR A 26 -7.86 -8.85 8.32
CA THR A 26 -8.97 -7.91 8.09
C THR A 26 -10.06 -8.53 7.24
N ASN A 27 -11.28 -8.01 7.36
CA ASN A 27 -12.42 -8.30 6.50
C ASN A 27 -12.60 -7.19 5.43
N PRO A 28 -13.36 -7.46 4.36
CA PRO A 28 -13.82 -6.40 3.47
C PRO A 28 -14.50 -5.27 4.26
N ASN A 29 -14.25 -4.03 3.86
CA ASN A 29 -14.68 -2.77 4.49
C ASN A 29 -14.02 -2.39 5.82
N ASP A 30 -13.16 -3.25 6.41
CA ASP A 30 -12.35 -2.83 7.55
C ASP A 30 -11.41 -1.67 7.18
N LEU A 31 -11.12 -0.82 8.16
CA LEU A 31 -10.17 0.28 8.02
C LEU A 31 -8.75 -0.16 8.40
N VAL A 32 -7.82 0.01 7.47
CA VAL A 32 -6.39 -0.22 7.67
C VAL A 32 -5.67 1.13 7.77
N LEU A 33 -4.87 1.31 8.82
CA LEU A 33 -4.00 2.46 9.01
C LEU A 33 -2.55 2.07 8.73
N ASP A 34 -1.87 2.84 7.89
CA ASP A 34 -0.42 2.76 7.69
C ASP A 34 0.24 4.13 7.91
N PRO A 35 0.81 4.39 9.10
CA PRO A 35 1.37 5.71 9.42
C PRO A 35 2.67 6.01 8.66
N PHE A 36 3.28 5.03 7.98
CA PHE A 36 4.55 5.16 7.26
C PHE A 36 4.46 4.48 5.90
N MET A 37 3.48 4.90 5.10
CA MET A 37 3.05 4.12 3.93
C MET A 37 4.09 4.03 2.81
N GLY A 38 5.13 4.88 2.80
CA GLY A 38 6.18 4.89 1.80
C GLY A 38 5.61 4.99 0.40
N SER A 39 5.85 3.98 -0.42
CA SER A 39 5.30 3.91 -1.78
C SER A 39 3.83 3.51 -1.88
N GLY A 40 3.11 3.34 -0.76
CA GLY A 40 1.67 3.10 -0.74
C GLY A 40 1.25 1.66 -1.08
N THR A 41 2.13 0.66 -0.93
CA THR A 41 1.78 -0.75 -1.19
C THR A 41 0.60 -1.21 -0.33
N THR A 42 0.55 -0.84 0.96
CA THR A 42 -0.55 -1.17 1.87
C THR A 42 -1.89 -0.67 1.33
N GLY A 43 -1.96 0.60 0.93
CA GLY A 43 -3.18 1.18 0.36
C GLY A 43 -3.60 0.54 -0.96
N LEU A 44 -2.65 0.20 -1.83
CA LEU A 44 -2.96 -0.47 -3.10
C LEU A 44 -3.52 -1.88 -2.85
N THR A 45 -2.94 -2.61 -1.90
CA THR A 45 -3.49 -3.89 -1.44
C THR A 45 -4.89 -3.73 -0.85
N CYS A 46 -5.12 -2.72 0.01
CA CYS A 46 -6.44 -2.45 0.55
C CYS A 46 -7.47 -2.20 -0.56
N LYS A 47 -7.12 -1.41 -1.59
CA LYS A 47 -7.98 -1.17 -2.75
C LYS A 47 -8.34 -2.47 -3.47
N ASN A 48 -7.35 -3.32 -3.77
CA ASN A 48 -7.56 -4.61 -4.43
C ASN A 48 -8.46 -5.55 -3.62
N LEU A 49 -8.29 -5.52 -2.29
CA LEU A 49 -8.99 -6.38 -1.35
C LEU A 49 -10.31 -5.77 -0.85
N LYS A 50 -10.74 -4.60 -1.32
CA LYS A 50 -11.96 -3.91 -0.86
C LYS A 50 -11.92 -3.58 0.66
N ARG A 51 -10.79 -3.07 1.14
CA ARG A 51 -10.63 -2.50 2.49
C ARG A 51 -10.57 -0.97 2.40
N ASN A 52 -11.01 -0.31 3.45
CA ASN A 52 -10.79 1.12 3.63
C ASN A 52 -9.33 1.34 4.08
N PHE A 53 -8.74 2.47 3.71
CA PHE A 53 -7.33 2.76 3.97
C PHE A 53 -7.12 4.22 4.35
N ILE A 54 -6.31 4.43 5.39
CA ILE A 54 -5.72 5.73 5.73
C ILE A 54 -4.21 5.54 5.81
N GLY A 55 -3.45 6.42 5.16
CA GLY A 55 -2.00 6.38 5.21
C GLY A 55 -1.40 7.76 5.30
N THR A 56 -0.27 7.86 6.01
CA THR A 56 0.54 9.07 6.08
C THR A 56 1.95 8.79 5.58
N GLU A 57 2.56 9.79 4.96
CA GLU A 57 3.96 9.74 4.52
C GLU A 57 4.51 11.16 4.64
N LEU A 58 5.70 11.28 5.25
CA LEU A 58 6.34 12.57 5.51
C LEU A 58 7.08 13.06 4.26
N GLU A 59 7.75 12.15 3.55
CA GLU A 59 8.56 12.50 2.40
C GLU A 59 7.69 12.76 1.17
N LYS A 60 7.72 14.02 0.70
CA LYS A 60 6.87 14.47 -0.41
C LYS A 60 7.03 13.62 -1.66
N GLU A 61 8.25 13.18 -2.00
CA GLU A 61 8.51 12.31 -3.17
C GLU A 61 7.77 10.97 -3.04
N TYR A 62 7.86 10.32 -1.88
CA TYR A 62 7.21 9.04 -1.62
C TYR A 62 5.68 9.18 -1.55
N PHE A 63 5.19 10.26 -0.95
CA PHE A 63 3.77 10.58 -0.95
C PHE A 63 3.22 10.73 -2.37
N GLN A 64 3.92 11.44 -3.27
CA GLN A 64 3.47 11.56 -4.66
C GLN A 64 3.47 10.22 -5.41
N ILE A 65 4.46 9.36 -5.14
CA ILE A 65 4.50 8.00 -5.69
C ILE A 65 3.30 7.18 -5.21
N ALA A 66 3.02 7.18 -3.90
CA ALA A 66 1.87 6.50 -3.33
C ALA A 66 0.56 7.03 -3.92
N LYS A 67 0.37 8.35 -3.95
CA LYS A 67 -0.82 9.01 -4.52
C LYS A 67 -1.08 8.56 -5.95
N LYS A 68 -0.06 8.60 -6.82
CA LYS A 68 -0.18 8.15 -8.22
C LYS A 68 -0.60 6.68 -8.35
N ARG A 69 -0.15 5.81 -7.44
CA ARG A 69 -0.52 4.38 -7.44
C ARG A 69 -1.95 4.14 -6.97
N LEU A 70 -2.45 4.97 -6.05
CA LEU A 70 -3.79 4.82 -5.48
C LEU A 70 -4.89 5.37 -6.39
N GLY A 71 -4.55 6.31 -7.28
CA GLY A 71 -5.46 6.97 -8.22
C GLY A 71 -5.93 8.30 -7.67
#